data_AF-A0A4R9PCI8-F1
#
_entry.id   AF-A0A4R9PCI8-F1
#
_cell.length_a   1.000
_cell.length_b   1.000
_cell.length_c   1.000
_cell.angle_alpha   90.00
_cell.angle_beta   90.00
_cell.angle_gamma   90.00
#
_symmetry.space_group_name_H-M   'P 1'
#
loop_
_entity.id
_entity.type
_entity.pdbx_description
1 polymer ?
#
loop_
_entity_poly.entity_id
_entity_poly.type
_entity_poly.pdbx_seq_one_letter_code
_entity_poly.pdbx_strand_id
1 'polypeptide(L)'
;VGCAALMQGFLIQPTFLVRSEQDAMAVAKRVVSDKTVEGMRYLYTLNAEKGSARNARVPGYRVGGKTGTAEKVINGRYSKDLNFNTFVAAFPMDDP
;
A
#
# COMPACT_ATOMS: atom_id res chain seq x y z
N VAL A 1 -3.31 -6.20 1.75
CA VAL A 1 -4.72 -5.87 2.14
C VAL A 1 -4.88 -4.46 2.65
N GLY A 2 -4.25 -4.08 3.76
CA GLY A 2 -4.42 -2.74 4.34
C GLY A 2 -4.04 -1.59 3.38
N CYS A 3 -2.92 -1.71 2.66
CA CYS A 3 -2.52 -0.66 1.71
C CYS A 3 -3.54 -0.47 0.57
N ALA A 4 -4.08 -1.55 -0.01
CA ALA A 4 -5.12 -1.44 -1.02
C ALA A 4 -6.36 -0.71 -0.48
N ALA A 5 -6.78 -1.03 0.75
CA ALA A 5 -7.90 -0.34 1.39
C ALA A 5 -7.64 1.15 1.63
N LEU A 6 -6.40 1.57 1.86
CA LEU A 6 -6.03 2.99 1.97
C LEU A 6 -6.11 3.73 0.63
N MET A 7 -5.95 3.02 -0.49
CA MET A 7 -6.00 3.61 -1.83
C MET A 7 -7.41 3.70 -2.39
N GLN A 8 -8.34 2.83 -1.96
CA GLN A 8 -9.70 2.74 -2.51
C GLN A 8 -10.82 2.93 -1.46
N GLY A 9 -10.50 3.01 -0.17
CA GLY A 9 -11.47 3.18 0.92
C GLY A 9 -12.07 1.89 1.46
N PHE A 10 -12.03 0.81 0.67
CA PHE A 10 -12.66 -0.47 0.98
C PHE A 10 -11.63 -1.57 1.28
N LEU A 11 -11.80 -2.24 2.41
CA LEU A 11 -11.13 -3.49 2.72
C LEU A 11 -11.86 -4.63 2.01
N ILE A 12 -11.19 -5.20 1.01
CA ILE A 12 -11.67 -6.33 0.22
C ILE A 12 -10.80 -7.54 0.56
N GLN A 13 -11.43 -8.69 0.84
CA GLN A 13 -10.69 -9.93 1.10
C GLN A 13 -10.00 -10.39 -0.21
N PRO A 14 -8.68 -10.59 -0.20
CA PRO A 14 -7.94 -11.04 -1.36
C PRO A 14 -8.24 -12.52 -1.61
N THR A 15 -8.33 -12.90 -2.87
CA THR A 15 -8.55 -14.28 -3.32
C THR A 15 -7.90 -14.49 -4.67
N PHE A 16 -7.60 -15.75 -4.99
CA PHE A 16 -7.18 -16.17 -6.32
C PHE A 16 -8.36 -16.48 -7.25
N LEU A 17 -9.59 -16.52 -6.71
CA LEU A 17 -10.79 -16.80 -7.49
C LEU A 17 -11.25 -15.54 -8.23
N VAL A 18 -11.55 -15.69 -9.52
CA VAL A 18 -12.13 -14.60 -10.33
C VAL A 18 -13.50 -14.23 -9.76
N ARG A 19 -13.77 -12.93 -9.69
CA ARG A 19 -15.04 -12.36 -9.22
C ARG A 19 -15.41 -11.15 -10.07
N SER A 20 -16.70 -10.87 -10.18
CA SER A 20 -17.15 -9.58 -10.68
C SER A 20 -16.87 -8.48 -9.66
N GLU A 21 -16.87 -7.22 -10.12
CA GLU A 21 -16.78 -6.07 -9.23
C GLU A 21 -17.93 -6.04 -8.22
N GLN A 22 -19.16 -6.37 -8.66
CA GLN A 22 -20.33 -6.46 -7.80
C GLN A 22 -20.14 -7.49 -6.69
N ASP A 23 -19.63 -8.69 -7.00
CA ASP A 23 -19.36 -9.73 -6.00
C ASP A 23 -18.26 -9.32 -5.02
N ALA A 24 -17.23 -8.63 -5.50
CA ALA A 24 -16.15 -8.11 -4.66
C ALA A 24 -16.66 -7.01 -3.71
N MET A 25 -17.52 -6.12 -4.20
CA MET A 25 -18.11 -5.03 -3.44
C MET A 25 -19.17 -5.49 -2.44
N ALA A 26 -19.90 -6.57 -2.73
CA ALA A 26 -20.88 -7.16 -1.81
C ALA A 26 -20.26 -7.61 -0.48
N VAL A 27 -18.98 -7.99 -0.49
CA VAL A 27 -18.23 -8.41 0.71
C VAL A 27 -17.24 -7.35 1.21
N ALA A 28 -17.21 -6.17 0.58
CA ALA A 28 -16.29 -5.10 0.91
C ALA A 28 -16.73 -4.35 2.18
N LYS A 29 -15.76 -3.99 3.03
CA LYS A 29 -16.01 -3.14 4.20
C LYS A 29 -15.37 -1.78 3.98
N ARG A 30 -16.14 -0.69 4.06
CA ARG A 30 -15.55 0.66 4.09
C ARG A 30 -14.80 0.85 5.41
N VAL A 31 -13.52 1.21 5.32
CA VAL A 31 -12.64 1.35 6.50
C VAL A 31 -12.05 2.74 6.65
N VAL A 32 -12.05 3.55 5.59
CA VAL A 32 -11.62 4.95 5.62
C VAL A 32 -12.55 5.81 4.76
N SER A 33 -12.56 7.12 5.02
CA SER A 33 -13.33 8.09 4.23
C SER A 33 -12.61 8.48 2.95
N ASP A 34 -13.33 9.07 2.00
CA ASP A 34 -12.76 9.49 0.70
C ASP A 34 -11.69 10.56 0.90
N LYS A 35 -11.91 11.50 1.84
CA LYS A 35 -10.89 12.47 2.28
C LYS A 35 -9.60 11.80 2.76
N THR A 36 -9.72 10.69 3.49
CA THR A 36 -8.54 9.93 3.93
C THR A 36 -7.87 9.25 2.74
N VAL A 37 -8.63 8.70 1.80
CA VAL A 37 -8.10 8.10 0.57
C VAL A 37 -7.26 9.12 -0.22
N GLU A 38 -7.82 10.31 -0.48
CA GLU A 38 -7.12 11.41 -1.15
C GLU A 38 -5.82 11.78 -0.43
N GLY A 39 -5.88 11.94 0.89
CA GLY A 39 -4.70 12.23 1.71
C GLY A 39 -3.64 11.13 1.62
N MET A 40 -4.04 9.86 1.65
CA MET A 40 -3.11 8.74 1.55
C MET A 40 -2.46 8.62 0.17
N ARG A 41 -3.21 8.83 -0.90
CA ARG A 41 -2.69 8.90 -2.28
C ARG A 41 -1.65 10.01 -2.42
N TYR A 42 -1.94 11.20 -1.87
CA TYR A 42 -1.00 12.32 -1.83
C TYR A 42 0.29 11.96 -1.07
N LEU A 43 0.17 11.44 0.15
CA LEU A 43 1.34 11.11 0.99
C LEU A 43 2.21 10.01 0.36
N TYR A 44 1.61 8.99 -0.25
CA TYR A 44 2.36 7.92 -0.93
C TYR A 44 3.07 8.44 -2.17
N THR A 45 2.44 9.33 -2.94
CA THR A 45 3.08 10.03 -4.06
C THR A 45 4.26 10.86 -3.57
N LEU A 46 4.06 11.67 -2.54
CA LEU A 46 5.11 12.54 -1.99
C LEU A 46 6.32 11.73 -1.50
N ASN A 47 6.10 10.56 -0.88
CA ASN A 47 7.20 9.70 -0.46
C ASN A 47 7.96 9.07 -1.64
N ALA A 48 7.30 8.86 -2.78
CA ALA A 48 7.96 8.45 -4.02
C ALA A 48 8.69 9.64 -4.69
N GLU A 49 8.22 10.87 -4.55
CA GLU A 49 8.89 12.03 -5.13
C GLU A 49 10.11 12.49 -4.33
N LYS A 50 9.95 12.60 -3.01
CA LYS A 50 10.90 13.28 -2.12
C LYS A 50 11.35 12.44 -0.93
N GLY A 51 10.85 11.22 -0.82
CA GLY A 51 11.05 10.38 0.35
C GLY A 51 11.85 9.11 0.11
N SER A 52 11.57 8.15 0.97
CA SER A 52 12.21 6.84 1.02
C SER A 52 11.86 5.93 -0.16
N ALA A 53 10.76 6.20 -0.88
CA ALA A 53 10.28 5.39 -2.00
C ALA A 53 10.77 5.88 -3.37
N ARG A 54 11.71 6.85 -3.42
CA ARG A 54 12.15 7.48 -4.67
C ARG A 54 12.64 6.56 -5.77
N ASN A 55 13.23 5.43 -5.39
CA ASN A 55 13.75 4.44 -6.34
C ASN A 55 12.65 3.65 -7.04
N ALA A 56 11.39 3.75 -6.59
CA ALA A 56 10.25 3.09 -7.23
C ALA A 56 9.63 3.93 -8.36
N ARG A 57 10.11 5.15 -8.62
CA ARG A 57 9.59 6.00 -9.69
C ARG A 57 9.98 5.42 -11.06
N VAL A 58 8.96 5.25 -11.89
CA VAL A 58 9.13 4.86 -13.30
C VAL A 58 8.68 6.04 -14.17
N PRO A 59 9.50 6.55 -15.10
CA PRO A 59 9.09 7.60 -16.02
C PRO A 59 7.79 7.24 -16.74
N GLY A 60 6.85 8.17 -16.80
CA GLY A 60 5.52 7.95 -17.39
C GLY A 60 4.47 7.35 -16.45
N TYR A 61 4.86 6.85 -15.27
CA TYR A 61 3.92 6.28 -14.29
C TYR A 61 3.86 7.09 -13.00
N ARG A 62 2.65 7.30 -12.49
CA ARG A 62 2.39 7.92 -11.18
C ARG A 62 2.41 6.86 -10.09
N VAL A 63 3.61 6.41 -9.74
CA VAL A 63 3.83 5.43 -8.65
C VAL A 63 3.89 6.16 -7.31
N GLY A 64 3.15 5.66 -6.33
CA GLY A 64 3.38 6.04 -4.93
C GLY A 64 3.51 4.80 -4.06
N GLY A 65 4.31 4.91 -3.01
CA GLY A 65 4.69 3.75 -2.22
C GLY A 65 5.37 4.08 -0.91
N LYS A 66 5.58 3.04 -0.12
CA LYS A 66 6.22 3.12 1.19
C LYS A 66 7.20 1.97 1.38
N THR A 67 8.39 2.32 1.87
CA THR A 67 9.37 1.37 2.37
C THR A 67 9.07 1.02 3.83
N GLY A 68 9.25 -0.23 4.21
CA GLY A 68 9.29 -0.68 5.59
C GLY A 68 10.65 -1.30 5.88
N THR A 69 11.23 -0.98 7.03
CA THR A 69 12.44 -1.62 7.55
C THR A 69 12.17 -1.92 9.01
N ALA A 70 12.29 -3.18 9.39
CA ALA A 70 12.11 -3.62 10.77
C ALA A 70 13.23 -4.59 11.14
N GLU A 71 13.67 -4.58 12.40
CA GLU A 71 14.60 -5.58 12.92
C GLU A 71 13.94 -6.96 12.87
N LYS A 72 14.67 -7.98 12.43
CA LYS A 72 14.16 -9.35 12.35
C LYS A 72 14.03 -9.93 13.76
N VAL A 73 12.92 -10.63 14.01
CA VAL A 73 12.74 -11.40 15.24
C VAL A 73 13.41 -12.78 15.08
N ILE A 74 14.35 -13.11 15.96
CA ILE A 74 15.04 -14.40 16.03
C ILE A 74 14.98 -14.88 17.48
N ASN A 75 14.43 -16.09 17.69
CA ASN A 75 14.26 -16.69 19.02
C ASN A 75 13.61 -15.74 20.04
N GLY A 76 12.59 -14.98 19.61
CA GLY A 76 11.83 -14.07 20.46
C GLY A 76 12.50 -12.73 20.78
N ARG A 77 13.64 -12.38 20.14
CA ARG A 77 14.32 -11.09 20.32
C ARG A 77 14.60 -10.42 18.97
N TYR A 78 14.66 -9.09 18.96
CA TYR A 78 15.10 -8.33 17.79
C TYR A 78 16.60 -8.53 17.57
N SER A 79 16.97 -8.85 16.33
CA SER A 79 18.37 -8.88 15.88
C SER A 79 18.78 -7.48 15.45
N LYS A 80 19.90 -6.98 15.99
CA LYS A 80 20.48 -5.68 15.61
C LYS A 80 21.20 -5.69 14.27
N ASP A 81 21.52 -6.89 13.76
CA ASP A 81 22.34 -7.07 12.57
C ASP A 81 21.51 -7.50 11.35
N LEU A 82 20.24 -7.87 11.55
CA LEU A 82 19.38 -8.43 10.50
C LEU A 82 18.07 -7.66 10.40
N ASN A 83 17.79 -7.15 9.19
CA ASN A 83 16.58 -6.39 8.89
C ASN A 83 15.64 -7.17 7.96
N PHE A 84 14.34 -6.99 8.19
CA PHE A 84 13.27 -7.36 7.27
C PHE A 84 12.82 -6.09 6.52
N ASN A 85 13.20 -6.01 5.26
CA ASN A 85 12.84 -4.89 4.39
C ASN A 85 11.61 -5.24 3.57
N THR A 86 10.69 -4.29 3.45
CA THR A 86 9.45 -4.42 2.69
C THR A 86 9.22 -3.18 1.85
N PHE A 87 8.47 -3.36 0.78
CA PHE A 87 7.98 -2.26 -0.03
C PHE A 87 6.55 -2.56 -0.46
N VAL A 88 5.71 -1.54 -0.42
CA VAL A 88 4.34 -1.57 -0.92
C VAL A 88 4.09 -0.35 -1.78
N ALA A 89 3.36 -0.53 -2.88
CA ALA A 89 3.03 0.55 -3.80
C ALA A 89 1.63 0.35 -4.39
N ALA A 90 1.11 1.44 -4.94
CA ALA A 90 -0.05 1.47 -5.82
C ALA A 90 0.23 2.39 -7.00
N PHE A 91 -0.39 2.11 -8.14
CA PHE A 91 -0.25 2.87 -9.38
C PHE A 91 -1.41 2.54 -10.33
N PRO A 92 -1.85 3.49 -11.16
CA PRO A 92 -1.48 4.92 -11.14
C PRO A 92 -2.18 5.63 -9.96
N MET A 93 -1.48 6.54 -9.26
CA MET A 93 -1.97 7.03 -7.96
C MET A 93 -3.22 7.93 -8.03
N ASP A 94 -3.60 8.41 -9.21
CA ASP A 94 -4.86 9.13 -9.41
C ASP A 94 -6.07 8.20 -9.60
N ASP A 95 -5.85 7.00 -10.14
CA ASP A 95 -6.87 5.96 -10.34
C ASP A 95 -6.28 4.54 -10.13
N PRO A 96 -5.93 4.20 -8.87
CA PRO A 96 -5.19 2.98 -8.52
C PRO A 96 -6.04 1.72 -8.44
#